data_AF-A0A7C2TJ61-F1
#
_entry.id   AF-A0A7C2TJ61-F1
#
_cell.length_a   1.000
_cell.length_b   1.000
_cell.length_c   1.000
_cell.angle_alpha   90.00
_cell.angle_beta   90.00
_cell.angle_gamma   90.00
#
_symmetry.space_group_name_H-M   'P 1'
#
loop_
_entity.id
_entity.type
_entity.pdbx_description
1 polymer ?
#
loop_
_entity_poly.entity_id
_entity_poly.type
_entity_poly.pdbx_seq_one_letter_code
_entity_poly.pdbx_strand_id
1 'polypeptide(L)'
;MTQTQLAGSGGYVTADITDEQKKKADLGVGKLFLMPLGKIDESKISNYFCKQCNSEFSEAPKLKIENPNEELGQGMTLLVIGQYQCTKCNSVIGEYREFSKKE
;
A
#
# COMPACT_ATOMS: atom_id res chain seq x y z
N MET A 1 -18.38 -7.04 -6.10
CA MET A 1 -16.97 -6.65 -5.85
C MET A 1 -16.99 -5.74 -4.64
N THR A 2 -16.24 -6.08 -3.60
CA THR A 2 -16.37 -5.44 -2.28
C THR A 2 -15.19 -4.51 -2.08
N GLN A 3 -15.43 -3.21 -2.25
CA GLN A 3 -14.45 -2.17 -1.97
C GLN A 3 -14.04 -2.21 -0.49
N THR A 4 -12.74 -2.19 -0.26
CA THR A 4 -12.14 -2.35 1.06
C THR A 4 -11.22 -1.18 1.36
N GLN A 5 -11.37 -0.57 2.53
CA GLN A 5 -10.50 0.51 2.97
C GLN A 5 -9.24 -0.04 3.62
N LEU A 6 -8.10 0.43 3.15
CA LEU A 6 -6.77 0.01 3.56
C LEU A 6 -6.03 1.22 4.13
N ALA A 7 -5.73 1.15 5.42
CA ALA A 7 -5.05 2.21 6.13
C ALA A 7 -3.57 2.28 5.72
N GLY A 8 -3.09 3.51 5.60
CA GLY A 8 -1.68 3.85 5.46
C GLY A 8 -1.26 4.91 6.49
N SER A 9 0.02 5.26 6.51
CA SER A 9 0.59 6.22 7.46
C SER A 9 0.05 7.66 7.27
N GLY A 10 -0.33 8.02 6.04
CA GLY A 10 -0.80 9.36 5.67
C GLY A 10 -2.23 9.41 5.15
N GLY A 11 -3.03 8.36 5.36
CA GLY A 11 -4.42 8.31 4.91
C GLY A 11 -4.94 6.89 4.75
N TYR A 12 -5.82 6.68 3.76
CA TYR A 12 -6.28 5.35 3.38
C TYR A 12 -6.52 5.27 1.87
N VAL A 13 -6.54 4.05 1.35
CA VAL A 13 -6.89 3.73 -0.03
C VAL A 13 -8.09 2.79 -0.02
N THR A 14 -9.07 3.04 -0.86
CA THR A 14 -10.21 2.14 -1.07
C THR A 14 -9.98 1.35 -2.35
N ALA A 15 -9.88 0.03 -2.26
CA ALA A 15 -9.60 -0.82 -3.40
C ALA A 15 -10.40 -2.13 -3.38
N ASP A 16 -10.58 -2.72 -4.56
CA ASP A 16 -11.03 -4.11 -4.69
C ASP A 16 -9.84 -5.05 -4.50
N ILE A 17 -9.93 -5.89 -3.46
CA ILE A 17 -8.87 -6.84 -3.09
C ILE A 17 -9.46 -8.23 -2.84
N THR A 18 -8.65 -9.26 -3.08
CA THR A 18 -9.04 -10.66 -2.87
C THR A 18 -9.11 -11.04 -1.38
N ASP A 19 -9.76 -12.14 -1.05
CA ASP A 19 -9.80 -12.64 0.33
C ASP A 19 -8.41 -13.00 0.87
N GLU A 20 -7.50 -13.46 0.01
CA GLU A 20 -6.10 -13.72 0.39
C GLU A 20 -5.37 -12.42 0.73
N GLN A 21 -5.61 -11.37 -0.07
CA GLN A 21 -5.12 -10.02 0.19
C GLN A 21 -5.69 -9.47 1.51
N LYS A 22 -6.99 -9.64 1.77
CA LYS A 22 -7.60 -9.22 3.05
C LYS A 22 -6.96 -9.88 4.26
N LYS A 23 -6.67 -11.18 4.19
CA LYS A 23 -5.97 -11.91 5.25
C LYS A 23 -4.56 -11.36 5.51
N LYS A 24 -3.84 -10.95 4.46
CA LYS A 24 -2.53 -10.30 4.61
C LYS A 24 -2.66 -8.90 5.20
N ALA A 25 -3.69 -8.16 4.79
CA ALA A 25 -3.98 -6.80 5.25
C ALA A 25 -4.38 -6.72 6.73
N ASP A 26 -4.99 -7.79 7.26
CA ASP A 26 -5.44 -7.85 8.65
C ASP A 26 -4.28 -8.15 9.61
N LEU A 27 -4.01 -7.20 10.50
CA LEU A 27 -3.00 -7.35 11.55
C LEU A 27 -3.63 -7.68 12.92
N GLY A 28 -4.91 -8.11 12.95
CA GLY A 28 -5.62 -8.45 14.19
C GLY A 28 -6.06 -7.26 15.06
N VAL A 29 -6.03 -6.04 14.52
CA VAL A 29 -6.36 -4.80 15.27
C VAL A 29 -7.67 -4.15 14.80
N GLY A 30 -8.50 -4.87 14.05
CA GLY A 30 -9.80 -4.40 13.55
C GLY A 30 -9.72 -3.40 12.40
N LYS A 31 -8.55 -3.25 11.77
CA LYS A 31 -8.31 -2.45 10.56
C LYS A 31 -7.40 -3.20 9.60
N LEU A 32 -7.56 -2.93 8.31
CA LEU A 32 -6.75 -3.50 7.24
C LEU A 32 -5.69 -2.48 6.79
N PHE A 33 -4.50 -2.94 6.47
CA PHE A 33 -3.34 -2.08 6.18
C PHE A 33 -2.73 -2.34 4.79
N LEU A 34 -2.18 -1.30 4.17
CA LEU A 34 -1.48 -1.37 2.88
C LEU A 34 -0.12 -2.09 2.97
N MET A 35 0.59 -1.90 4.08
CA MET A 35 1.96 -2.39 4.26
C MET A 35 2.15 -3.90 4.00
N PRO A 36 1.33 -4.80 4.56
CA PRO A 36 1.49 -6.24 4.37
C PRO A 36 0.87 -6.79 3.06
N LEU A 37 0.16 -5.96 2.28
CA LEU A 37 -0.57 -6.40 1.09
C LEU A 37 0.30 -6.57 -0.16
N GLY A 38 1.36 -5.78 -0.27
CA GLY A 38 2.11 -5.62 -1.52
C GLY A 38 1.47 -4.62 -2.49
N LYS A 39 1.86 -4.70 -3.77
CA LYS A 39 1.35 -3.82 -4.83
C LYS A 39 -0.13 -4.08 -5.10
N ILE A 40 -0.91 -3.02 -5.15
CA ILE A 40 -2.30 -3.00 -5.61
C ILE A 40 -2.30 -2.35 -6.99
N ASP A 41 -3.01 -2.97 -7.92
CA ASP A 41 -3.18 -2.43 -9.26
C ASP A 41 -4.00 -1.14 -9.21
N GLU A 42 -3.55 -0.08 -9.88
CA GLU A 42 -4.20 1.23 -9.87
C GLU A 42 -5.67 1.13 -10.35
N SER A 43 -5.94 0.23 -11.30
CA SER A 43 -7.29 -0.06 -11.82
C SER A 43 -8.25 -0.63 -10.77
N LYS A 44 -7.73 -1.20 -9.68
CA LYS A 44 -8.53 -1.74 -8.57
C LYS A 44 -8.76 -0.70 -7.48
N ILE A 45 -8.05 0.42 -7.52
CA ILE A 45 -8.20 1.51 -6.55
C ILE A 45 -9.33 2.42 -7.04
N SER A 46 -10.32 2.62 -6.18
CA SER A 46 -11.50 3.44 -6.50
C SER A 46 -11.38 4.87 -5.99
N ASN A 47 -10.73 5.06 -4.85
CA ASN A 47 -10.44 6.37 -4.27
C ASN A 47 -9.33 6.27 -3.22
N TYR A 48 -8.79 7.42 -2.82
CA TYR A 48 -7.92 7.53 -1.66
C TYR A 48 -8.23 8.80 -0.87
N PHE A 49 -7.96 8.75 0.43
CA PHE A 49 -7.98 9.92 1.30
C PHE A 49 -6.55 10.32 1.65
N CYS A 50 -6.26 11.61 1.57
CA CYS A 50 -4.99 12.18 2.01
C CYS A 50 -5.19 12.98 3.30
N LYS A 51 -4.48 12.57 4.36
CA LYS A 51 -4.49 13.27 5.65
C LYS A 51 -3.92 14.70 5.54
N GLN A 52 -2.89 14.89 4.72
CA GLN A 52 -2.26 16.21 4.55
C GLN A 52 -3.18 17.21 3.83
N CYS A 53 -3.91 16.75 2.81
CA CYS A 53 -4.90 17.59 2.12
C CYS A 53 -6.24 17.64 2.87
N ASN A 54 -6.43 16.77 3.88
CA ASN A 54 -7.70 16.49 4.54
C ASN A 54 -8.85 16.33 3.53
N SER A 55 -8.60 15.59 2.45
CA SER A 55 -9.47 15.49 1.29
C SER A 55 -9.45 14.07 0.71
N GLU A 56 -10.58 13.66 0.14
CA GLU A 56 -10.74 12.41 -0.60
C GLU A 56 -10.70 12.68 -2.11
N PHE A 57 -10.10 11.76 -2.86
CA PHE A 57 -9.90 11.85 -4.29
C PHE A 57 -10.42 10.57 -4.96
N SER A 58 -11.30 10.69 -5.94
CA SER A 58 -11.93 9.57 -6.67
C SER A 58 -11.04 8.99 -7.78
N GLU A 59 -9.73 9.03 -7.58
CA GLU A 59 -8.72 8.52 -8.50
C GLU A 59 -7.74 7.62 -7.74
N ALA A 60 -6.83 6.94 -8.43
CA ALA A 60 -5.75 6.21 -7.77
C ALA A 60 -4.64 7.19 -7.32
N PRO A 61 -4.01 6.98 -6.15
CA PRO A 61 -2.82 7.74 -5.76
C PRO A 61 -1.64 7.39 -6.70
N LYS A 62 -0.70 8.33 -6.87
CA LYS A 62 0.51 8.10 -7.65
C LYS A 62 1.34 7.00 -7.00
N LEU A 63 1.78 6.02 -7.78
CA LEU A 63 2.67 4.98 -7.28
C LEU A 63 4.14 5.32 -7.59
N LYS A 64 4.96 5.54 -6.55
CA LYS A 64 6.42 5.63 -6.66
C LYS A 64 7.04 4.31 -6.24
N ILE A 65 7.89 3.73 -7.08
CA ILE A 65 8.55 2.43 -6.82
C ILE A 65 10.05 2.65 -6.74
N GLU A 66 10.69 2.11 -5.71
CA GLU A 66 12.13 2.11 -5.52
C GLU A 66 12.63 0.66 -5.33
N ASN A 67 13.77 0.33 -5.95
CA ASN A 67 14.34 -1.02 -5.92
C ASN A 67 15.70 -1.02 -5.19
N PRO A 68 15.70 -1.02 -3.85
CA PRO A 68 16.94 -0.87 -3.08
C PRO A 68 17.87 -2.08 -3.19
N ASN A 69 17.36 -3.29 -3.45
CA ASN A 69 18.15 -4.54 -3.45
C ASN A 69 18.98 -4.70 -2.17
N GLU A 70 18.39 -4.35 -1.02
CA GLU A 70 19.08 -4.29 0.26
C GLU A 70 18.98 -5.62 1.01
N GLU A 71 20.12 -6.20 1.41
CA GLU A 71 20.16 -7.43 2.20
C GLU A 71 19.90 -7.11 3.68
N LEU A 72 18.77 -7.55 4.21
CA LEU A 72 18.35 -7.32 5.60
C LEU A 72 18.86 -8.38 6.58
N GLY A 73 19.66 -9.34 6.11
CA GLY A 73 20.17 -10.48 6.87
C GLY A 73 19.23 -11.70 6.84
N GLN A 74 19.71 -12.84 7.36
CA GLN A 74 18.98 -14.13 7.36
C GLN A 74 18.48 -14.57 5.97
N GLY A 75 19.23 -14.25 4.91
CA GLY A 75 18.84 -14.56 3.53
C GLY A 75 17.67 -13.74 2.99
N MET A 76 17.19 -12.71 3.70
CA MET A 76 16.15 -11.80 3.22
C MET A 76 16.73 -10.58 2.51
N THR A 77 16.18 -10.26 1.35
CA THR A 77 16.50 -9.08 0.54
C THR A 77 15.24 -8.25 0.35
N LEU A 78 15.30 -6.96 0.66
CA LEU A 78 14.27 -5.98 0.30
C LEU A 78 14.44 -5.63 -1.18
N LEU A 79 13.53 -6.12 -2.01
CA LEU A 79 13.57 -5.90 -3.45
C LEU A 79 12.89 -4.60 -3.85
N VAL A 80 11.71 -4.33 -3.29
CA VAL A 80 10.85 -3.22 -3.71
C VAL A 80 10.31 -2.47 -2.51
N ILE A 81 10.36 -1.15 -2.58
CA ILE A 81 9.59 -0.22 -1.75
C ILE A 81 8.63 0.52 -2.67
N GLY A 82 7.33 0.31 -2.50
CA GLY A 82 6.31 1.06 -3.21
C GLY A 82 5.61 2.06 -2.30
N GLN A 83 5.50 3.31 -2.73
CA GLN A 83 4.83 4.39 -2.01
C GLN A 83 3.64 4.90 -2.82
N TYR A 84 2.45 4.84 -2.22
CA TYR A 84 1.27 5.52 -2.74
C TYR A 84 1.32 6.98 -2.28
N GLN A 85 1.35 7.92 -3.21
CA GLN A 85 1.50 9.35 -2.97
C GLN A 85 0.26 10.11 -3.45
N CYS A 86 -0.12 11.15 -2.71
CA CYS A 86 -1.21 12.03 -3.10
C CYS A 86 -0.88 12.71 -4.44
N THR A 87 -1.83 12.71 -5.37
CA THR A 87 -1.67 13.30 -6.69
C THR A 87 -1.52 14.82 -6.64
N LYS A 88 -2.06 15.47 -5.58
CA LYS A 88 -2.01 16.93 -5.35
C LYS A 88 -0.78 17.42 -4.61
N CYS A 89 -0.43 16.81 -3.47
CA CYS A 89 0.64 17.31 -2.59
C CYS A 89 1.88 16.40 -2.53
N ASN A 90 1.84 15.24 -3.18
CA ASN A 90 2.90 14.22 -3.18
C ASN A 90 3.24 13.63 -1.79
N SER A 91 2.44 13.92 -0.75
CA SER A 91 2.57 13.25 0.55
C SER A 91 2.28 11.75 0.42
N VAL A 92 3.04 10.94 1.15
CA VAL A 92 2.85 9.48 1.20
C VAL A 92 1.56 9.16 1.94
N ILE A 93 0.66 8.43 1.29
CA ILE A 93 -0.59 7.88 1.84
C ILE A 93 -0.28 6.59 2.59
N GLY A 94 0.55 5.73 2.00
CA GLY A 94 1.00 4.48 2.57
C GLY A 94 2.10 3.87 1.72
N GLU A 95 2.76 2.87 2.28
CA GLU A 95 3.86 2.16 1.63
C GLU A 95 3.63 0.65 1.71
N TYR A 96 4.19 -0.10 0.75
CA TYR A 96 4.30 -1.55 0.76
C TYR A 96 5.74 -1.97 0.47
N ARG A 97 6.10 -3.19 0.88
CA ARG A 97 7.45 -3.74 0.69
C ARG A 97 7.35 -5.14 0.11
N GLU A 98 8.25 -5.45 -0.83
CA GLU A 98 8.41 -6.80 -1.37
C GLU A 98 9.78 -7.34 -0.99
N PHE A 99 9.77 -8.51 -0.36
CA PHE A 99 10.97 -9.19 0.12
C PHE A 99 11.17 -10.47 -0.68
N SER A 100 12.43 -10.77 -1.00
CA SER A 100 12.84 -12.08 -1.50
C SER A 100 13.65 -12.81 -0.43
N LYS A 101 13.37 -14.09 -0.25
CA LYS A 101 14.24 -15.01 0.49
C LYS A 101 15.11 -15.74 -0.52
N LYS A 102 16.43 -15.66 -0.36
CA LYS A 102 17.33 -16.65 -0.96
C LYS A 102 17.12 -17.96 -0.18
N GLU A 103 16.56 -18.97 -0.84
CA GLU A 103 16.56 -20.35 -0.36
C GLU A 103 17.98 -20.91 -0.24
#